data_AF-A0A957S5E4-F1
#
_entry.id   AF-A0A957S5E4-F1
#
_cell.length_a   1.000
_cell.length_b   1.000
_cell.length_c   1.000
_cell.angle_alpha   90.00
_cell.angle_beta   90.00
_cell.angle_gamma   90.00
#
_symmetry.space_group_name_H-M   'P 1'
#
loop_
_entity.id
_entity.type
_entity.pdbx_description
1 polymer ?
#
loop_
_entity_poly.entity_id
_entity_poly.type
_entity_poly.pdbx_seq_one_letter_code
_entity_poly.pdbx_strand_id
1 'polypeptide(L)'
;MTDIIKMDYERMAEMSKSFQQGAQQLEETSTAMNAISQDLRGGGDGKDGALLGQGGNAYVEAIDARLVKAIGKLQEKFVEMQNEVMLAVEDMQTADTTSRDLF
;
A
#
# COMPACT_ATOMS: atom_id res chain seq x y z
N MET A 1 -20.15 34.93 6.27
CA MET A 1 -19.48 34.47 5.05
C MET A 1 -19.16 33.01 5.28
N THR A 2 -19.88 32.11 4.63
CA THR A 2 -19.53 30.69 4.66
C THR A 2 -18.23 30.58 3.88
N ASP A 3 -17.13 30.22 4.55
CA ASP A 3 -15.90 29.88 3.84
C ASP A 3 -16.27 28.78 2.85
N ILE A 4 -16.20 29.10 1.55
CA ILE A 4 -16.41 28.11 0.50
C ILE A 4 -15.24 27.14 0.66
N ILE A 5 -15.52 25.96 1.22
CA ILE A 5 -14.56 24.87 1.25
C ILE A 5 -14.24 24.58 -0.21
N LYS A 6 -13.02 24.90 -0.64
CA LYS A 6 -12.52 24.62 -1.98
C LYS A 6 -11.47 23.54 -1.88
N MET A 7 -11.64 22.50 -2.69
CA MET A 7 -10.65 21.45 -2.82
C MET A 7 -9.56 21.89 -3.80
N ASP A 8 -8.31 21.64 -3.43
CA ASP A 8 -7.18 21.75 -4.36
C ASP A 8 -7.06 20.45 -5.15
N TYR A 9 -7.70 20.41 -6.33
CA TYR A 9 -7.77 19.21 -7.16
C TYR A 9 -6.40 18.71 -7.62
N GLU A 10 -5.44 19.61 -7.85
CA GLU A 10 -4.09 19.24 -8.26
C GLU A 10 -3.37 18.50 -7.12
N ARG A 11 -3.44 19.04 -5.89
CA ARG A 11 -2.87 18.36 -4.72
C ARG A 11 -3.52 17.02 -4.43
N MET A 12 -4.83 16.89 -4.65
CA MET A 12 -5.53 15.61 -4.46
C MET A 12 -5.10 14.59 -5.51
N ALA A 13 -4.89 15.00 -6.77
CA ALA A 13 -4.34 14.14 -7.81
C ALA A 13 -2.90 13.69 -7.49
N GLU A 14 -2.06 14.61 -7.01
CA GLU A 14 -0.71 14.28 -6.54
C GLU A 14 -0.74 13.29 -5.38
N MET A 15 -1.63 13.49 -4.40
CA MET A 15 -1.80 12.59 -3.26
C MET A 15 -2.23 11.19 -3.69
N SER A 16 -3.22 11.08 -4.58
CA SER A 16 -3.66 9.79 -5.14
C SER A 16 -2.51 9.07 -5.83
N LYS A 17 -1.71 9.78 -6.62
CA LYS A 17 -0.51 9.23 -7.27
C LYS A 17 0.54 8.77 -6.25
N SER A 18 0.77 9.52 -5.17
CA SER A 18 1.70 9.10 -4.11
C SER A 18 1.23 7.83 -3.40
N PHE A 19 -0.06 7.67 -3.13
CA PHE A 19 -0.60 6.43 -2.56
C PHE A 19 -0.43 5.24 -3.51
N GLN A 20 -0.70 5.43 -4.80
CA GLN A 20 -0.51 4.39 -5.80
C GLN A 20 0.97 3.93 -5.87
N GLN A 21 1.90 4.88 -5.93
CA GLN A 21 3.33 4.59 -5.97
C GLN A 21 3.82 3.91 -4.70
N GLY A 22 3.34 4.36 -3.53
CA GLY A 22 3.65 3.74 -2.25
C GLY A 22 3.13 2.31 -2.14
N ALA A 23 1.91 2.03 -2.63
CA ALA A 23 1.37 0.68 -2.67
C ALA A 23 2.23 -0.25 -3.54
N GLN A 24 2.66 0.21 -4.72
CA GLN A 24 3.55 -0.55 -5.59
C GLN A 24 4.91 -0.84 -4.93
N GLN A 25 5.51 0.15 -4.28
CA GLN A 25 6.78 -0.04 -3.59
C GLN A 25 6.67 -1.02 -2.41
N LEU A 26 5.54 -1.05 -1.72
CA LEU A 26 5.26 -2.03 -0.66
C LEU A 26 5.11 -3.45 -1.23
N GLU A 27 4.46 -3.60 -2.40
CA GLU A 27 4.35 -4.89 -3.09
C GLU A 27 5.74 -5.42 -3.52
N GLU A 28 6.58 -4.55 -4.09
CA GLU A 28 7.95 -4.89 -4.46
C GLU A 28 8.78 -5.30 -3.23
N THR A 29 8.63 -4.57 -2.12
CA THR A 29 9.30 -4.89 -0.85
C THR A 29 8.84 -6.24 -0.30
N SER A 30 7.54 -6.52 -0.32
CA SER A 30 6.96 -7.80 0.10
C SER A 30 7.52 -8.95 -0.74
N THR A 31 7.59 -8.77 -2.06
CA THR A 31 8.15 -9.75 -2.99
C THR A 31 9.63 -10.04 -2.70
N ALA A 32 10.43 -8.99 -2.49
CA ALA A 32 11.83 -9.13 -2.13
C ALA A 32 12.03 -9.86 -0.78
N MET A 33 11.20 -9.55 0.22
CA MET A 33 11.25 -10.22 1.52
C MET A 33 10.87 -11.70 1.44
N ASN A 34 9.87 -12.05 0.62
CA ASN A 34 9.49 -13.44 0.37
C ASN A 34 10.62 -14.21 -0.33
N ALA A 35 11.30 -13.60 -1.30
CA ALA A 35 12.46 -14.22 -1.96
C ALA A 35 13.61 -14.46 -0.96
N ILE A 36 13.94 -13.47 -0.12
CA ILE A 36 14.93 -13.62 0.95
C ILE A 36 14.53 -14.75 1.90
N SER A 37 13.27 -14.80 2.33
CA SER A 37 12.77 -15.85 3.22
C SER A 37 12.95 -17.27 2.63
N GLN A 38 12.70 -17.42 1.32
CA GLN A 38 12.92 -18.68 0.59
C GLN A 38 14.41 -19.07 0.53
N ASP A 39 15.29 -18.11 0.22
CA ASP A 39 16.74 -18.34 0.18
C ASP A 39 17.28 -18.73 1.57
N LEU A 40 16.75 -18.12 2.63
CA LEU A 40 17.13 -18.43 4.01
C LEU A 40 16.66 -19.82 4.44
N ARG A 41 15.45 -20.24 4.05
CA ARG A 41 14.87 -21.56 4.39
C ARG A 41 15.52 -22.70 3.60
N GLY A 42 15.98 -22.44 2.38
CA GLY A 42 16.41 -23.46 1.43
C GLY A 42 15.24 -23.98 0.61
N GLY A 43 15.46 -24.12 -0.70
CA GLY A 43 14.46 -24.59 -1.65
C GLY A 43 14.37 -26.13 -1.71
N GLY A 44 13.23 -26.64 -2.17
CA GLY A 44 12.88 -28.07 -2.21
C GLY A 44 13.78 -29.00 -3.04
N ASP A 45 14.84 -28.48 -3.67
CA ASP A 45 15.74 -29.22 -4.57
C ASP A 45 17.01 -29.76 -3.85
N GLY A 46 16.95 -29.97 -2.54
CA GLY A 46 18.07 -30.51 -1.76
C GLY A 46 19.21 -29.52 -1.49
N LYS A 47 18.94 -28.21 -1.59
CA LYS A 47 19.88 -27.16 -1.17
C LYS A 47 19.57 -26.74 0.27
N ASP A 48 20.54 -26.91 1.16
CA ASP A 48 20.47 -26.36 2.51
C ASP A 48 20.37 -24.83 2.44
N GLY A 49 19.36 -24.26 3.12
CA GLY A 49 19.20 -22.82 3.27
C GLY A 49 20.30 -22.18 4.09
N ALA A 50 20.46 -20.86 3.97
CA ALA A 50 21.50 -20.13 4.70
C ALA A 50 21.30 -20.16 6.23
N LEU A 51 20.06 -20.38 6.70
CA LEU A 51 19.74 -20.50 8.12
C LEU A 51 19.10 -21.86 8.42
N LEU A 52 19.86 -22.72 9.10
CA LEU A 52 19.43 -24.06 9.49
C LEU A 52 19.03 -24.12 10.98
N GLY A 53 18.16 -25.08 11.30
CA GLY A 53 17.73 -25.34 12.68
C GLY A 53 16.64 -24.38 13.18
N GLN A 54 16.30 -24.52 14.47
CA GLN A 54 15.14 -23.83 15.07
C GLN A 54 15.21 -22.30 15.00
N GLY A 55 16.41 -21.72 15.15
CA GLY A 55 16.60 -20.27 15.04
C GLY A 55 16.34 -19.75 13.62
N GLY A 56 16.79 -20.48 12.60
CA GLY A 56 16.52 -20.17 11.21
C GLY A 56 15.03 -20.23 10.88
N ASN A 57 14.35 -21.29 11.34
CA ASN A 57 12.91 -21.44 11.20
C ASN A 57 12.14 -20.29 11.85
N ALA A 58 12.49 -19.91 13.08
CA ALA A 58 11.84 -18.81 13.79
C ALA A 58 12.06 -17.45 13.10
N TYR A 59 13.25 -17.23 12.53
CA TYR A 59 13.56 -16.00 11.81
C TYR A 59 12.77 -15.89 10.50
N VAL A 60 12.74 -16.98 9.73
CA VAL A 60 11.97 -17.10 8.50
C VAL A 60 10.46 -16.96 8.77
N GLU A 61 9.95 -17.59 9.83
CA GLU A 61 8.57 -17.40 10.28
C GLU A 61 8.28 -15.95 10.65
N ALA A 62 9.21 -15.25 11.31
CA ALA A 62 9.03 -13.84 11.64
C ALA A 62 8.96 -12.96 10.37
N ILE A 63 9.72 -13.27 9.33
CA ILE A 63 9.63 -12.56 8.04
C ILE A 63 8.24 -12.77 7.43
N ASP A 64 7.83 -14.03 7.24
CA ASP A 64 6.60 -14.35 6.52
C ASP A 64 5.35 -13.95 7.31
N ALA A 65 5.27 -14.39 8.57
CA ALA A 65 4.05 -14.29 9.37
C ALA A 65 3.84 -12.89 9.96
N ARG A 66 4.91 -12.09 10.12
CA ARG A 66 4.84 -10.77 10.74
C ARG A 66 5.15 -9.66 9.75
N LEU A 67 6.36 -9.64 9.18
CA LEU A 67 6.80 -8.51 8.36
C LEU A 67 6.04 -8.44 7.04
N VAL A 68 6.06 -9.51 6.23
CA VAL A 68 5.36 -9.58 4.94
C VAL A 68 3.86 -9.31 5.12
N LYS A 69 3.26 -9.92 6.15
CA LYS A 69 1.85 -9.69 6.50
C LYS A 69 1.56 -8.23 6.88
N ALA A 70 2.44 -7.57 7.63
CA ALA A 70 2.27 -6.17 8.01
C ALA A 70 2.42 -5.23 6.80
N ILE A 71 3.36 -5.52 5.89
CA ILE A 71 3.53 -4.81 4.63
C ILE A 71 2.26 -4.92 3.77
N GLY A 72 1.69 -6.14 3.65
CA GLY A 72 0.44 -6.34 2.92
C GLY A 72 -0.73 -5.49 3.47
N LYS A 73 -0.90 -5.44 4.80
CA LYS A 73 -1.91 -4.57 5.42
C LYS A 73 -1.68 -3.08 5.15
N LEU A 74 -0.41 -2.65 5.14
CA LEU A 74 -0.08 -1.26 4.85
C LEU A 74 -0.37 -0.94 3.37
N GLN A 75 -0.06 -1.85 2.45
CA GLN A 75 -0.39 -1.74 1.03
C GLN A 75 -1.91 -1.62 0.82
N GLU A 76 -2.70 -2.48 1.47
CA GLU A 76 -4.17 -2.40 1.45
C GLU A 76 -4.66 -1.01 1.87
N LYS A 77 -4.08 -0.45 2.94
CA LYS A 77 -4.45 0.89 3.41
C LYS A 77 -4.06 2.00 2.44
N PHE A 78 -2.94 1.86 1.73
CA PHE A 78 -2.56 2.82 0.68
C PHE A 78 -3.56 2.80 -0.48
N VAL A 79 -4.00 1.62 -0.92
CA VAL A 79 -5.03 1.48 -1.96
C VAL A 79 -6.37 2.06 -1.48
N GLU A 80 -6.75 1.80 -0.23
CA GLU A 80 -7.97 2.37 0.37
C GLU A 80 -7.93 3.90 0.35
N MET A 81 -6.84 4.51 0.85
CA MET A 81 -6.69 5.97 0.86
C MET A 81 -6.66 6.58 -0.54
N GLN A 82 -6.05 5.91 -1.52
CA GLN A 82 -6.11 6.34 -2.92
C GLN A 82 -7.56 6.46 -3.40
N ASN A 83 -8.37 5.42 -3.14
CA ASN A 83 -9.78 5.39 -3.54
C ASN A 83 -10.59 6.46 -2.80
N GLU A 84 -10.36 6.64 -1.51
CA GLU A 84 -11.02 7.69 -0.71
C GLU A 84 -10.73 9.10 -1.25
N VAL A 85 -9.48 9.38 -1.64
CA VAL A 85 -9.12 10.66 -2.27
C VAL A 85 -9.86 10.86 -3.59
N MET A 86 -9.93 9.81 -4.42
CA MET A 86 -10.64 9.89 -5.70
C MET A 86 -12.15 10.12 -5.54
N LEU A 87 -12.78 9.42 -4.59
CA LEU A 87 -14.20 9.62 -4.27
C LEU A 87 -14.46 11.04 -3.76
N ALA A 88 -13.60 11.55 -2.88
CA ALA A 88 -13.74 12.92 -2.38
C ALA A 88 -13.62 13.97 -3.50
N VAL A 89 -12.77 13.74 -4.50
CA VAL A 89 -12.65 14.60 -5.68
C VAL A 89 -13.94 14.57 -6.51
N GLU A 90 -14.50 13.38 -6.78
CA GLU A 90 -15.74 13.21 -7.53
C GLU A 90 -16.94 13.88 -6.83
N ASP A 91 -17.07 13.68 -5.52
CA ASP A 91 -18.11 14.30 -4.69
C ASP A 91 -18.04 15.82 -4.77
N MET A 92 -16.83 16.40 -4.67
CA MET A 92 -16.65 17.85 -4.72
C MET A 92 -16.92 18.42 -6.11
N GLN A 93 -16.48 17.74 -7.17
CA GLN A 93 -16.76 18.17 -8.55
C GLN A 93 -18.27 18.16 -8.83
N THR A 94 -19.00 17.17 -8.30
CA THR A 94 -20.46 17.08 -8.42
C THR A 94 -21.17 18.18 -7.63
N ALA A 95 -20.67 18.51 -6.44
CA ALA A 95 -21.18 19.62 -5.66
C ALA A 95 -20.95 20.98 -6.35
N ASP A 96 -19.77 21.16 -6.96
CA ASP A 96 -19.41 22.37 -7.71
C ASP A 96 -20.30 22.53 -8.95
N THR A 97 -20.57 21.47 -9.72
CA THR A 97 -21.46 21.54 -10.89
C THR A 97 -22.91 21.82 -10.50
N THR A 98 -23.44 21.10 -9.51
CA THR A 98 -24.82 21.31 -9.02
C THR A 98 -25.01 22.72 -8.48
N SER A 99 -24.03 23.24 -7.76
CA SER A 99 -24.08 24.61 -7.22
C SER A 99 -24.04 25.66 -8.33
N ARG A 100 -23.32 25.40 -9.44
CA ARG A 100 -23.28 26.30 -10.61
C ARG A 100 -24.58 26.33 -11.40
N ASP A 101 -25.34 25.24 -11.43
CA ASP A 101 -26.62 25.18 -12.16
C ASP A 101 -27.79 25.84 -11.39
N LEU A 102 -27.62 26.10 -10.09
CA LEU A 102 -28.63 26.71 -9.21
C LEU A 102 -28.58 28.24 -9.15
N PHE A 103 -27.59 28.89 -9.78
CA PHE A 103 -27.41 30.35 -9.80
C PHE A 103 -27.16 30.88 -11.23
#